data_AF-A0A7X5CYP1-F1
#
_entry.id   AF-A0A7X5CYP1-F1
#
_cell.length_a   1.000
_cell.length_b   1.000
_cell.length_c   1.000
_cell.angle_alpha   90.00
_cell.angle_beta   90.00
_cell.angle_gamma   90.00
#
_symmetry.space_group_name_H-M   'P 1'
#
loop_
_entity.id
_entity.type
_entity.pdbx_description
1 polymer ?
#
loop_
_entity_poly.entity_id
_entity_poly.type
_entity_poly.pdbx_seq_one_letter_code
_entity_poly.pdbx_strand_id
1 'polypeptide(L)'
;MQTFEIPKVILSRYDELYDLVTNKSVDGEIAAIDLAKYLGKSVAWVRQAIQNGCLPYAFGDAGKKRNTSYIGVLPLYQFETQNKMLISNIRNI
;
A
#
# COMPACT_ATOMS: atom_id res chain seq x y z
N MET A 1 -34.52 -2.97 10.54
CA MET A 1 -33.28 -2.88 9.74
C MET A 1 -32.15 -2.53 10.68
N GLN A 2 -31.15 -3.38 10.82
CA GLN A 2 -29.95 -3.03 11.55
C GLN A 2 -29.07 -2.23 10.59
N THR A 3 -28.89 -0.94 10.85
CA THR A 3 -28.02 -0.08 10.05
C THR A 3 -26.59 -0.59 10.27
N PHE A 4 -25.96 -1.08 9.21
CA PHE A 4 -24.57 -1.52 9.28
C PHE A 4 -23.69 -0.27 9.27
N GLU A 5 -23.28 0.20 10.43
CA GLU A 5 -22.33 1.31 10.53
C GLU A 5 -20.92 0.78 10.31
N ILE A 6 -20.23 1.31 9.30
CA ILE A 6 -18.83 0.96 9.05
C ILE A 6 -17.98 1.53 10.18
N PRO A 7 -17.15 0.71 10.86
CA PRO A 7 -16.25 1.19 11.90
C PRO A 7 -15.38 2.35 11.42
N LYS A 8 -15.26 3.41 12.23
CA LYS A 8 -14.48 4.62 11.88
C LYS A 8 -13.04 4.31 11.47
N VAL A 9 -12.40 3.33 12.11
CA VAL A 9 -11.03 2.89 11.78
C VAL A 9 -10.91 2.38 10.35
N ILE A 10 -11.96 1.75 9.82
CA ILE A 10 -11.98 1.27 8.44
C ILE A 10 -12.10 2.47 7.51
N LEU A 11 -13.02 3.40 7.78
CA LEU A 11 -13.17 4.63 6.99
C LEU A 11 -11.87 5.42 6.92
N SER A 12 -11.20 5.63 8.05
CA SER A 12 -9.90 6.31 8.09
C SER A 12 -8.84 5.59 7.25
N ARG A 13 -8.87 4.25 7.21
CA ARG A 13 -7.92 3.48 6.39
C ARG A 13 -8.18 3.64 4.89
N TYR A 14 -9.45 3.73 4.48
CA TYR A 14 -9.81 4.05 3.11
C TYR A 14 -9.38 5.46 2.73
N ASP A 15 -9.59 6.44 3.63
CA ASP A 15 -9.17 7.82 3.39
C ASP A 15 -7.65 7.93 3.19
N GLU A 16 -6.86 7.22 4.01
CA GLU A 16 -5.40 7.14 3.87
C GLU A 16 -4.98 6.50 2.53
N LEU A 17 -5.64 5.41 2.12
CA LEU A 17 -5.36 4.75 0.84
C LEU A 17 -5.74 5.66 -0.34
N TYR A 18 -6.87 6.36 -0.24
CA TYR A 18 -7.35 7.28 -1.27
C TYR A 18 -6.40 8.48 -1.44
N ASP A 19 -5.92 9.06 -0.35
CA ASP A 19 -4.90 10.13 -0.38
C ASP A 19 -3.60 9.64 -1.02
N LEU A 20 -3.14 8.45 -0.65
CA LEU A 20 -1.93 7.84 -1.20
C LEU A 20 -2.03 7.65 -2.73
N VAL A 21 -3.17 7.16 -3.20
CA VAL A 21 -3.41 6.89 -4.62
C VAL A 21 -3.64 8.18 -5.41
N THR A 22 -4.38 9.15 -4.86
CA THR A 22 -4.82 10.34 -5.61
C THR A 22 -3.83 11.49 -5.53
N ASN A 23 -3.25 11.74 -4.36
CA ASN A 23 -2.48 12.95 -4.08
C ASN A 23 -0.97 12.69 -3.94
N LYS A 24 -0.56 11.44 -3.72
CA LYS A 24 0.85 11.05 -3.53
C LYS A 24 1.44 10.22 -4.66
N SER A 25 0.62 9.76 -5.60
CA SER A 25 1.12 9.09 -6.79
C SER A 25 1.56 10.08 -7.86
N VAL A 26 2.59 9.70 -8.62
CA VAL A 26 3.06 10.44 -9.80
C VAL A 26 3.14 9.43 -10.94
N ASP A 27 2.48 9.72 -12.06
CA ASP A 27 2.42 8.84 -13.23
C ASP A 27 1.98 7.38 -12.92
N GLY A 28 1.09 7.22 -11.93
CA GLY A 28 0.60 5.89 -11.51
C GLY A 28 1.59 5.12 -10.62
N GLU A 29 2.65 5.77 -10.15
CA GLU A 29 3.67 5.22 -9.26
C GLU A 29 3.61 5.86 -7.87
N ILE A 30 3.79 5.04 -6.83
CA ILE A 30 3.93 5.51 -5.45
C ILE A 30 5.37 5.32 -4.99
N ALA A 31 5.94 6.37 -4.42
CA ALA A 31 7.28 6.32 -3.84
C ALA A 31 7.30 5.46 -2.57
N ALA A 32 8.40 4.74 -2.36
CA ALA A 32 8.58 3.87 -1.19
C ALA A 32 8.44 4.59 0.17
N ILE A 33 8.72 5.90 0.22
CA ILE A 33 8.60 6.69 1.45
C ILE A 33 7.13 6.92 1.85
N ASP A 34 6.28 7.27 0.88
CA ASP A 34 4.84 7.49 1.12
C ASP A 34 4.15 6.17 1.44
N LEU A 35 4.54 5.09 0.76
CA LEU A 35 4.05 3.76 1.10
C LEU A 35 4.50 3.33 2.51
N ALA A 36 5.75 3.58 2.90
CA ALA A 36 6.25 3.25 4.23
C ALA A 36 5.43 3.93 5.33
N LYS A 37 5.08 5.21 5.12
CA LYS A 37 4.19 5.96 6.02
C LYS A 37 2.80 5.32 6.10
N TYR A 38 2.19 4.99 4.95
CA TYR A 38 0.89 4.31 4.90
C TYR A 38 0.91 2.94 5.60
N LEU A 39 1.99 2.17 5.48
CA LEU A 39 2.10 0.85 6.10
C LEU A 39 2.51 0.88 7.58
N GLY A 40 2.87 2.05 8.12
CA GLY A 40 3.47 2.16 9.46
C GLY A 40 4.80 1.41 9.57
N LYS A 41 5.60 1.38 8.50
CA LYS A 41 6.89 0.68 8.40
C LYS A 41 8.01 1.67 8.09
N SER A 42 9.26 1.23 8.24
CA SER A 42 10.41 2.03 7.81
C SER A 42 10.62 1.93 6.29
N VAL A 43 11.19 2.98 5.70
CA VAL A 43 11.54 2.99 4.27
C VAL A 43 12.51 1.86 3.93
N ALA A 44 13.43 1.54 4.84
CA ALA A 44 14.37 0.42 4.68
C ALA A 44 13.63 -0.92 4.59
N TRP A 45 12.64 -1.14 5.46
CA TRP A 45 11.80 -2.33 5.42
C TRP A 45 11.05 -2.44 4.09
N VAL A 46 10.46 -1.34 3.60
CA VAL A 46 9.73 -1.35 2.32
C VAL A 46 10.67 -1.67 1.17
N ARG A 47 11.84 -1.03 1.09
CA ARG A 47 12.83 -1.32 0.04
C ARG A 47 13.27 -2.79 0.06
N GLN A 48 13.52 -3.35 1.24
CA GLN A 48 13.88 -4.76 1.40
C GLN A 48 12.74 -5.70 0.99
N ALA A 49 11.50 -5.38 1.38
CA ALA A 49 10.31 -6.15 1.01
C ALA A 49 10.10 -6.15 -0.52
N ILE A 50 10.37 -5.03 -1.19
CA ILE A 50 10.30 -4.92 -2.65
C ILE A 50 11.39 -5.77 -3.30
N GLN A 51 12.64 -5.69 -2.82
CA GLN A 51 13.75 -6.50 -3.33
C GLN A 51 13.52 -8.01 -3.19
N ASN A 52 12.88 -8.42 -2.09
CA ASN A 52 12.60 -9.83 -1.79
C ASN A 52 11.30 -10.32 -2.45
N GLY A 53 10.60 -9.49 -3.23
CA GLY A 53 9.30 -9.84 -3.81
C GLY A 53 8.19 -10.06 -2.78
N CYS A 54 8.40 -9.62 -1.54
CA CYS A 54 7.43 -9.75 -0.45
C CYS A 54 6.36 -8.64 -0.48
N LEU A 55 6.61 -7.54 -1.20
CA LEU A 55 5.59 -6.57 -1.51
C LEU A 55 5.07 -6.86 -2.94
N PRO A 56 3.83 -7.33 -3.08
CA PRO A 56 3.31 -7.59 -4.40
C PRO A 56 3.24 -6.25 -5.17
N TYR A 57 3.48 -6.31 -6.49
CA TYR A 57 3.32 -5.17 -7.41
C TYR A 57 4.36 -4.04 -7.29
N ALA A 58 5.44 -4.28 -6.56
CA ALA A 58 6.59 -3.39 -6.60
C ALA A 58 7.59 -3.82 -7.65
N PHE A 59 8.06 -2.86 -8.44
CA PHE A 59 9.10 -3.06 -9.43
C PHE A 59 10.39 -2.42 -8.93
N GLY A 60 11.44 -3.23 -8.81
CA GLY A 60 12.79 -2.74 -8.59
C GLY A 60 13.50 -2.60 -9.93
N ASP A 61 13.78 -1.36 -10.37
CA ASP A 61 14.66 -1.14 -11.52
C ASP A 61 16.13 -1.15 -11.04
N ALA A 62 16.84 -2.25 -11.31
CA ALA A 62 18.27 -2.37 -11.03
C ALA A 62 19.15 -1.66 -12.09
N GLY A 63 18.56 -1.16 -13.19
CA GLY A 63 19.29 -0.69 -14.37
C GLY A 63 19.92 0.70 -14.27
N LYS A 64 19.49 1.56 -13.33
CA LYS A 64 19.86 3.00 -13.34
C LYS A 64 20.70 3.49 -12.15
N LYS A 65 21.42 2.61 -11.44
CA LYS A 65 22.23 2.97 -10.24
C LYS A 65 21.46 3.75 -9.16
N ARG A 66 20.13 3.79 -9.27
CA ARG A 66 19.16 4.26 -8.29
C ARG A 66 18.25 3.07 -8.08
N ASN A 67 18.19 2.57 -6.86
CA ASN A 67 17.22 1.55 -6.47
C ASN A 67 15.83 2.21 -6.45
N THR A 68 15.29 2.51 -7.64
CA THR A 68 13.93 3.04 -7.77
C THR A 68 13.01 1.84 -7.64
N SER A 69 12.46 1.70 -6.44
CA SER A 69 11.41 0.76 -6.13
C SER A 69 10.10 1.53 -6.20
N TYR A 70 9.34 1.36 -7.28
CA TYR A 70 8.03 1.99 -7.41
C TYR A 70 6.93 0.96 -7.23
N ILE A 71 5.79 1.39 -6.70
CA ILE A 71 4.59 0.56 -6.56
C ILE A 71 3.54 1.10 -7.52
N GLY A 72 2.99 0.23 -8.36
CA GLY A 72 1.87 0.59 -9.23
C GLY A 72 0.62 0.89 -8.41
N VAL A 73 0.00 2.05 -8.66
CA VAL A 73 -1.25 2.49 -8.02
C VAL A 73 -2.38 1.49 -8.19
N LEU A 74 -2.65 1.10 -9.44
CA LEU A 74 -3.77 0.21 -9.77
C LEU A 74 -3.67 -1.14 -9.05
N PRO A 75 -2.54 -1.87 -9.12
CA PRO A 75 -2.45 -3.14 -8.43
C PRO A 75 -2.38 -3.02 -6.90
N LEU A 76 -1.80 -1.94 -6.33
CA LEU A 76 -1.86 -1.68 -4.90
C LEU A 76 -3.30 -1.43 -4.44
N TYR A 77 -4.01 -0.55 -5.13
CA TYR A 77 -5.41 -0.25 -4.84
C TYR A 77 -6.26 -1.50 -4.95
N GLN A 78 -6.11 -2.29 -6.01
CA GLN A 78 -6.82 -3.55 -6.18
C GLN A 78 -6.49 -4.56 -5.07
N PHE A 79 -5.23 -4.67 -4.65
CA PHE A 79 -4.84 -5.59 -3.58
C PHE A 79 -5.44 -5.19 -2.23
N GLU A 80 -5.29 -3.93 -1.85
CA GLU A 80 -5.83 -3.41 -0.61
C GLU A 80 -7.36 -3.53 -0.63
N THR A 81 -8.01 -3.29 -1.79
CA THR A 81 -9.47 -3.24 -1.94
C THR A 81 -10.18 -4.55 -2.24
N GLN A 82 -9.52 -5.49 -2.88
CA GLN A 82 -10.12 -6.74 -3.34
C GLN A 82 -9.53 -7.97 -2.67
N ASN A 83 -8.25 -7.94 -2.24
CA ASN A 83 -7.54 -9.15 -1.80
C ASN A 83 -7.23 -9.21 -0.30
N LYS A 84 -7.57 -8.18 0.49
CA LYS A 84 -7.62 -8.24 1.96
C LYS A 84 -8.68 -7.34 2.61
N MET A 85 -9.55 -6.70 1.83
CA MET A 85 -10.50 -5.71 2.35
C MET A 85 -11.75 -6.27 3.03
N LEU A 86 -11.68 -7.52 3.50
CA LEU A 86 -12.60 -8.08 4.48
C LEU A 86 -11.79 -8.85 5.54
N ILE A 87 -11.41 -8.14 6.61
CA ILE A 87 -11.53 -8.66 8.00
C ILE A 87 -10.57 -9.78 8.47
N SER A 88 -9.74 -10.46 7.66
CA SER A 88 -9.19 -11.74 8.16
C SER A 88 -7.97 -11.74 9.09
N ASN A 89 -7.05 -10.74 9.12
CA ASN A 89 -5.73 -10.96 9.79
C ASN A 89 -5.28 -9.94 10.85
N ILE A 90 -6.09 -8.97 11.30
CA ILE A 90 -5.61 -7.99 12.31
C ILE A 90 -5.78 -8.47 13.76
N ARG A 91 -6.36 -9.65 14.03
CA ARG A 91 -6.44 -10.17 15.42
C ARG A 91 -6.00 -11.61 15.65
N ASN A 92 -5.79 -12.45 14.64
CA ASN A 92 -5.33 -13.82 14.85
C ASN A 92 -4.42 -14.26 13.69
N ILE A 93 -3.11 -14.07 13.86
CA ILE A 93 -1.97 -14.99 13.61
C ILE A 93 -0.72 -14.26 14.11
#